data_AF-A0AAD6VRF6-F1
#
_entry.id   AF-A0AAD6VRF6-F1
#
_cell.length_a   1.000
_cell.length_b   1.000
_cell.length_c   1.000
_cell.angle_alpha   90.00
_cell.angle_beta   90.00
_cell.angle_gamma   90.00
#
_symmetry.space_group_name_H-M   'P 1'
#
loop_
_entity.id
_entity.type
_entity.pdbx_description
1 polymer ?
#
loop_
_entity_poly.entity_id
_entity_poly.type
_entity_poly.pdbx_seq_one_letter_code
_entity_poly.pdbx_strand_id
1 'polypeptide(L)'
;HGNVCVHPHEISELAKVLPRPMSTLYDEICVIFVSDDREATANIFERTPLLVRRGHILRALQWLKHNNPLYSDVILDHDALNEYPVDGRVP
;
A
#
# COMPACT_ATOMS: atom_id res chain seq x y z
N HIS A 1 3.74 8.31 -28.91
CA HIS A 1 3.01 7.04 -29.02
C HIS A 1 3.34 6.19 -27.81
N GLY A 2 2.39 5.94 -26.92
CA GLY A 2 2.59 5.11 -25.73
C GLY A 2 1.86 3.79 -25.89
N ASN A 3 2.56 2.68 -25.72
CA ASN A 3 1.96 1.36 -25.67
C ASN A 3 1.74 1.01 -24.19
N VAL A 4 0.49 0.76 -23.79
CA VAL A 4 0.16 0.20 -22.48
C VAL A 4 -0.06 -1.30 -22.68
N CYS A 5 0.74 -2.11 -22.01
CA CYS A 5 0.53 -3.56 -21.93
C CYS A 5 -0.01 -3.88 -20.53
N VAL A 6 -1.25 -4.36 -20.45
CA VAL A 6 -1.83 -4.84 -19.20
C VAL A 6 -1.78 -6.36 -19.24
N HIS A 7 -0.92 -6.95 -18.42
CA HIS A 7 -0.92 -8.40 -18.21
C HIS A 7 -2.12 -8.78 -17.34
N PRO A 8 -2.75 -9.95 -17.57
CA PRO A 8 -3.77 -10.44 -16.67
C PRO A 8 -3.12 -10.67 -15.30
N HIS A 9 -3.37 -9.75 -14.37
CA HIS A 9 -3.12 -10.02 -12.97
C HIS A 9 -4.10 -11.12 -12.59
N GLU A 10 -3.57 -12.26 -12.13
CA GLU A 10 -4.36 -13.18 -11.31
C GLU A 10 -4.85 -12.34 -10.13
N ILE A 11 -6.11 -11.89 -10.19
CA ILE A 11 -6.74 -11.22 -9.07
C ILE A 11 -6.93 -12.32 -8.04
N SER A 12 -5.88 -12.56 -7.26
CA SER A 12 -5.89 -13.45 -6.12
C SER A 12 -7.09 -13.08 -5.25
N GLU A 13 -7.72 -14.09 -4.64
CA GLU A 13 -8.90 -13.93 -3.79
C GLU A 13 -8.93 -12.61 -3.03
N LEU A 14 -10.08 -11.93 -3.09
CA LEU A 14 -10.26 -10.67 -2.38
C LEU A 14 -9.86 -10.86 -0.92
N ALA A 15 -8.95 -10.01 -0.43
CA ALA A 15 -8.42 -10.15 0.91
C ALA A 15 -9.55 -10.05 1.93
N LYS A 16 -9.75 -11.12 2.71
CA LYS A 16 -10.78 -11.19 3.76
C LYS A 16 -10.36 -10.51 5.06
N VAL A 17 -9.06 -10.25 5.23
CA VAL A 17 -8.48 -9.63 6.43
C VAL A 17 -7.56 -8.49 5.99
N LEU A 18 -7.78 -7.29 6.52
CA LEU A 18 -7.02 -6.07 6.20
C LEU A 18 -6.79 -5.20 7.44
N PRO A 19 -5.71 -4.39 7.50
CA PRO A 19 -4.61 -4.37 6.56
C PRO A 19 -3.77 -5.66 6.65
N ARG A 20 -2.94 -5.93 5.65
CA ARG A 20 -1.90 -6.96 5.80
C ARG A 20 -0.91 -6.51 6.89
N PRO A 21 -0.19 -7.45 7.54
CA PRO A 21 0.90 -7.08 8.44
C PRO A 21 1.91 -6.18 7.74
N MET A 22 2.47 -5.23 8.47
CA MET A 22 3.37 -4.23 7.90
C MET A 22 4.67 -4.89 7.41
N SER A 23 5.10 -5.95 8.08
CA SER A 23 6.21 -6.83 7.67
C SER A 23 6.07 -7.35 6.23
N THR A 24 4.89 -7.86 5.87
CA THR A 24 4.62 -8.37 4.51
C THR A 24 4.57 -7.26 3.46
N LEU A 25 4.20 -6.05 3.86
CA LEU A 25 4.07 -4.92 2.95
C LEU A 25 5.45 -4.46 2.43
N TYR A 26 6.50 -4.55 3.26
CA TYR A 26 7.87 -4.23 2.82
C TYR A 26 8.41 -5.18 1.77
N ASP A 27 8.04 -6.46 1.83
CA ASP A 27 8.47 -7.45 0.84
C ASP A 27 7.79 -7.23 -0.53
N GLU A 28 6.65 -6.53 -0.56
CA GLU A 28 5.80 -6.38 -1.76
C GLU A 28 5.88 -4.98 -2.43
N ILE A 29 6.42 -3.94 -1.77
CA ILE A 29 6.44 -2.58 -2.35
C ILE A 29 7.66 -2.37 -3.27
N CYS A 30 7.40 -2.22 -4.57
CA CYS A 30 8.35 -1.68 -5.55
C CYS A 30 7.97 -0.23 -5.91
N VAL A 31 8.86 0.74 -5.65
CA VAL A 31 8.66 2.15 -6.03
C VAL A 31 9.49 2.46 -7.27
N ILE A 32 8.83 2.76 -8.39
CA ILE A 32 9.48 3.13 -9.65
C ILE A 32 9.29 4.64 -9.86
N PHE A 33 10.39 5.39 -9.82
CA PHE A 33 10.41 6.80 -10.23
C PHE A 33 10.88 6.91 -11.68
N VAL A 34 10.09 7.61 -12.50
CA VAL A 34 10.44 7.91 -13.89
C VAL A 34 10.66 9.41 -13.99
N SER A 35 11.92 9.82 -14.13
CA SER A 35 12.34 11.20 -14.40
C SER A 35 12.96 11.30 -15.79
N ASP A 36 12.82 12.45 -16.43
CA ASP A 36 13.53 12.78 -17.68
C ASP A 36 15.03 13.04 -17.41
N ASP A 37 15.35 13.33 -16.16
CA ASP A 37 16.71 13.47 -15.64
C ASP A 37 17.31 12.07 -15.34
N ARG A 38 18.53 11.83 -15.82
CA ARG A 38 19.26 10.55 -15.65
C ARG A 38 19.79 10.34 -14.22
N GLU A 39 19.56 11.30 -13.33
CA GLU A 39 20.05 11.34 -11.95
C GLU A 39 19.10 10.64 -10.95
N ALA A 40 18.25 9.69 -11.40
CA ALA A 40 17.47 8.84 -10.50
C ALA A 40 18.40 7.89 -9.72
N THR A 41 19.10 8.42 -8.73
CA THR A 41 20.04 7.68 -7.89
C THR A 41 19.33 7.10 -6.67
N ALA A 42 19.84 5.97 -6.16
CA ALA A 42 19.31 5.31 -4.96
C ALA A 42 19.17 6.27 -3.74
N ASN A 43 20.01 7.31 -3.69
CA ASN A 43 19.98 8.33 -2.63
C ASN A 43 18.68 9.14 -2.57
N ILE A 44 17.97 9.29 -3.70
CA ILE A 44 16.67 9.97 -3.73
C ILE A 44 15.63 9.20 -2.89
N PHE A 45 15.73 7.88 -2.89
CA PHE A 45 14.85 7.01 -2.10
C PHE A 45 15.16 7.10 -0.61
N GLU A 46 16.42 7.26 -0.22
CA GLU A 46 16.82 7.49 1.19
C GLU A 46 16.16 8.76 1.78
N ARG A 47 15.86 9.75 0.93
CA ARG A 47 15.27 11.03 1.32
C ARG A 47 13.77 11.12 1.10
N THR A 48 13.14 10.13 0.48
CA THR A 48 11.71 10.13 0.19
C THR A 48 11.00 9.26 1.24
N PRO A 49 10.45 9.85 2.32
CA PRO A 49 9.73 9.06 3.29
C PRO A 49 8.45 8.51 2.67
N LEU A 50 8.34 7.19 2.58
CA LEU A 50 7.05 6.52 2.43
C LEU A 50 6.26 6.75 3.71
N LEU A 51 5.39 7.77 3.71
CA LEU A 51 4.61 8.12 4.90
C LEU A 51 3.38 7.23 5.04
N VAL A 52 3.48 6.18 5.83
CA VAL A 52 2.38 5.23 6.06
C VAL A 52 1.65 5.55 7.36
N ARG A 53 0.51 6.26 7.28
CA ARG A 53 -0.21 6.72 8.48
C ARG A 53 -1.34 5.77 8.87
N ARG A 54 -1.21 5.13 10.04
CA ARG A 54 -2.21 4.19 10.59
C ARG A 54 -3.65 4.71 10.55
N GLY A 55 -3.87 5.95 10.97
CA GLY A 55 -5.21 6.56 11.00
C GLY A 55 -5.83 6.76 9.60
N HIS A 56 -5.00 6.97 8.58
CA HIS A 56 -5.47 7.05 7.19
C HIS A 56 -5.80 5.67 6.63
N ILE A 57 -4.99 4.64 6.95
CA ILE A 57 -5.28 3.25 6.58
C ILE A 57 -6.64 2.84 7.15
N LEU A 58 -6.86 3.04 8.46
CA LEU A 58 -8.12 2.66 9.10
C LEU A 58 -9.33 3.33 8.43
N ARG A 59 -9.25 4.66 8.21
CA ARG A 59 -10.32 5.41 7.54
C ARG A 59 -10.57 4.90 6.12
N ALA A 60 -9.51 4.61 5.37
CA ALA A 60 -9.63 4.09 4.01
C ALA A 60 -10.27 2.69 3.98
N LEU A 61 -9.90 1.81 4.91
CA LEU A 61 -10.46 0.46 5.01
C LEU A 61 -11.94 0.48 5.45
N GLN A 62 -12.29 1.35 6.39
CA GLN A 62 -13.69 1.58 6.78
C GLN A 62 -14.51 2.10 5.60
N TRP A 63 -13.96 3.07 4.86
CA TRP A 63 -14.60 3.57 3.64
C TRP A 63 -14.76 2.45 2.61
N LEU A 64 -13.73 1.64 2.38
CA LEU A 64 -13.75 0.53 1.42
C LEU A 64 -14.84 -0.48 1.77
N LYS A 65 -14.89 -0.92 3.03
CA LYS A 65 -15.90 -1.86 3.53
C LYS A 65 -17.32 -1.33 3.36
N HIS A 66 -17.53 -0.03 3.56
CA HIS A 66 -18.85 0.59 3.44
C HIS A 66 -19.29 0.83 2.00
N ASN A 67 -18.35 1.16 1.11
CA ASN A 67 -18.67 1.65 -0.24
C ASN A 67 -18.47 0.60 -1.34
N ASN A 68 -17.79 -0.52 -1.05
CA ASN A 68 -17.56 -1.57 -2.02
C ASN A 68 -18.16 -2.90 -1.53
N PRO A 69 -19.28 -3.37 -2.13
CA PRO A 69 -19.92 -4.64 -1.77
C PRO A 69 -18.98 -5.85 -1.78
N LEU A 70 -17.96 -5.83 -2.66
CA LEU A 70 -16.96 -6.90 -2.74
C LEU A 70 -16.15 -7.02 -1.45
N TYR A 71 -15.95 -5.92 -0.71
CA TYR A 71 -15.20 -5.88 0.55
C TYR A 71 -16.11 -5.77 1.78
N SER A 72 -17.41 -6.01 1.63
CA SER A 72 -18.38 -5.83 2.72
C SER A 72 -18.16 -6.79 3.90
N ASP A 73 -17.56 -7.96 3.63
CA ASP A 73 -17.23 -9.00 4.60
C ASP A 73 -15.79 -8.90 5.14
N VAL A 74 -15.01 -7.91 4.72
CA VAL A 74 -13.61 -7.77 5.17
C VAL A 74 -13.50 -7.55 6.67
N ILE A 75 -12.61 -8.28 7.31
CA ILE A 75 -12.29 -8.18 8.73
C ILE A 75 -11.16 -7.16 8.89
N LEU A 76 -11.35 -6.20 9.80
CA LEU A 76 -10.30 -5.25 10.14
C LEU A 76 -9.41 -5.85 11.23
N ASP A 77 -8.17 -6.18 10.87
CA ASP A 77 -7.17 -6.68 11.79
C ASP A 77 -6.52 -5.50 12.53
N HIS A 78 -6.94 -5.32 13.79
CA HIS A 78 -6.41 -4.26 14.64
C HIS A 78 -4.99 -4.54 15.14
N ASP A 79 -4.58 -5.80 15.22
CA ASP A 79 -3.23 -6.18 15.64
C ASP A 79 -2.24 -5.83 14.53
N ALA A 80 -2.55 -6.21 13.28
CA ALA A 80 -1.80 -5.76 12.11
C ALA A 80 -1.82 -4.24 11.98
N LEU A 81 -2.95 -3.58 12.25
CA LEU A 81 -3.06 -2.12 12.22
C LEU A 81 -2.10 -1.46 13.23
N ASN A 82 -1.78 -2.11 14.35
CA ASN A 82 -0.87 -1.59 15.38
C ASN A 82 0.61 -1.63 14.96
N GLU A 83 0.97 -2.46 13.98
CA GLU A 83 2.32 -2.47 13.39
C GLU A 83 2.60 -1.20 12.56
N TYR A 84 1.55 -0.52 12.10
CA TYR A 84 1.70 0.69 11.31
C TYR A 84 1.99 1.93 12.18
N PRO A 85 2.91 2.80 11.74
CA PRO A 85 3.28 3.98 12.50
C PRO A 85 2.14 5.01 12.56
N VAL A 86 2.05 5.69 13.70
CA VAL A 86 1.06 6.76 13.93
C VAL A 86 1.37 7.98 13.06
N ASP A 87 2.64 8.37 13.00
CA ASP A 87 3.11 9.60 12.36
C ASP A 87 3.69 9.38 10.95
N GLY A 88 3.54 8.18 10.39
CA GLY A 88 3.98 7.88 9.03
C GLY A 88 5.45 7.53 8.89
N ARG A 89 6.26 7.60 9.96
CA ARG A 89 7.64 7.16 9.90
C ARG A 89 7.71 5.64 10.00
N VAL A 90 7.86 5.04 8.84
CA VAL A 90 8.14 3.62 8.63
C VAL A 90 9.54 3.34 9.19
N PRO A 91 9.73 2.35 10.10
CA PRO A 91 11.02 2.01 10.69
C PRO A 91 12.07 1.56 9.66
#